data_AF-A0A7W1ADG1-F1
#
_entry.id   AF-A0A7W1ADG1-F1
#
_cell.length_a   1.000
_cell.length_b   1.000
_cell.length_c   1.000
_cell.angle_alpha   90.00
_cell.angle_beta   90.00
_cell.angle_gamma   90.00
#
_symmetry.space_group_name_H-M   'P 1'
#
loop_
_entity.id
_entity.type
_entity.pdbx_description
1 polymer ?
#
loop_
_entity_poly.entity_id
_entity_poly.type
_entity_poly.pdbx_seq_one_letter_code
_entity_poly.pdbx_strand_id
1 'polypeptide(L)'
;MTTGAKGTLLDEQGNSYSQDTSIEPPSGGTDGMELGTAQTMASTMFFRVPNGIIPATLEIKTGGGEAGVDLLERDLENVPPDDYLRVYHLYFNEQAYEEAYEMFDPASVQNITLGEWLAFYEPLWGKRYVNLDNLTPLSEGSDRATFRMTRTFYDAEGDIVADPEVNPSVTQEMVEVDGKWKLVMRDDLVSDIIAVIGPDETPTPETKAPENESKDPERTQPPSTVPETTQQTEDTRSAAPEDYDCEDFETQEEAQLYLAPGDPYELDEDGNGQACKTLP
;
A
#
# COMPACT_ATOMS: atom_id res chain seq x y z
N MET A 1 17.80 13.34 -32.73
CA MET A 1 17.99 14.72 -32.25
C MET A 1 17.53 14.73 -30.81
N THR A 2 18.46 14.82 -29.86
CA THR A 2 18.15 14.87 -28.43
C THR A 2 17.48 16.21 -28.15
N THR A 3 16.17 16.18 -27.87
CA THR A 3 15.44 17.29 -27.25
C THR A 3 16.04 17.50 -25.86
N GLY A 4 17.11 18.30 -25.79
CA GLY A 4 17.86 18.53 -24.56
C GLY A 4 17.06 19.38 -23.59
N ALA A 5 16.29 18.74 -22.72
CA ALA A 5 15.75 19.37 -21.53
C ALA A 5 16.91 19.78 -20.60
N LYS A 6 16.86 20.99 -20.06
CA LYS A 6 17.81 21.47 -19.03
C LYS A 6 17.07 21.65 -17.72
N GLY A 7 17.56 21.02 -16.65
CA GLY A 7 17.03 21.16 -15.30
C GLY A 7 17.79 22.20 -14.47
N THR A 8 17.09 22.90 -13.59
CA THR A 8 17.67 23.70 -12.50
C THR A 8 16.89 23.40 -11.22
N LEU A 9 17.58 23.07 -10.13
CA LEU A 9 16.96 22.96 -8.81
C LEU A 9 17.03 24.29 -8.09
N LEU A 10 16.01 24.60 -7.30
CA LEU A 10 15.91 25.77 -6.43
C LEU A 10 15.65 25.30 -5.00
N ASP A 11 16.32 25.91 -4.01
CA ASP A 11 15.92 25.76 -2.60
C ASP A 11 14.85 26.80 -2.20
N GLU A 12 14.32 26.69 -0.98
CA GLU A 12 13.32 27.64 -0.46
C GLU A 12 13.82 29.09 -0.38
N GLN A 13 15.15 29.30 -0.36
CA GLN A 13 15.75 30.63 -0.35
C GLN A 13 15.98 31.18 -1.78
N GLY A 14 15.64 30.41 -2.81
CA GLY A 14 15.80 30.75 -4.22
C GLY A 14 17.22 30.58 -4.74
N ASN A 15 18.11 29.90 -4.01
CA ASN A 15 19.44 29.55 -4.54
C ASN A 15 19.27 28.47 -5.60
N SER A 16 19.99 28.62 -6.73
CA SER A 16 19.88 27.69 -7.86
C SER A 16 21.07 26.74 -7.96
N TYR A 17 20.76 25.50 -8.33
CA TYR A 17 21.70 24.41 -8.52
C TYR A 17 21.55 23.85 -9.92
N SER A 18 22.55 24.08 -10.76
CA SER A 18 22.56 23.61 -12.14
C SER A 18 22.76 22.10 -12.22
N GLN A 19 22.21 21.50 -13.28
CA GLN A 19 22.54 20.14 -13.68
C GLN A 19 24.06 19.95 -13.79
N ASP A 20 24.57 18.87 -13.21
CA ASP A 20 25.96 18.44 -13.32
C ASP A 20 26.14 17.66 -14.63
N THR A 21 26.60 18.36 -15.66
CA THR A 21 26.85 17.76 -16.98
C THR A 21 28.17 16.98 -17.05
N SER A 22 28.94 16.91 -15.96
CA SER A 22 30.16 16.10 -15.91
C SER A 22 29.87 14.62 -15.63
N ILE A 23 28.67 14.33 -15.15
CA ILE A 23 28.16 12.97 -15.02
C ILE A 23 27.51 12.62 -16.36
N GLU A 24 28.19 11.78 -17.15
CA GLU A 24 27.58 11.23 -18.35
C GLU A 24 26.39 10.37 -17.91
N PRO A 25 25.15 10.67 -18.38
CA PRO A 25 24.05 9.78 -18.14
C PRO A 25 24.42 8.43 -18.76
N PRO A 26 24.12 7.34 -18.06
CA PRO A 26 24.57 6.03 -18.48
C PRO A 26 24.16 5.74 -19.92
N SER A 27 25.11 5.27 -20.73
CA SER A 27 24.89 4.98 -22.15
C SER A 27 23.95 3.78 -22.29
N GLY A 28 22.65 4.02 -22.36
CA GLY A 28 21.66 2.94 -22.50
C GLY A 28 20.20 3.39 -22.61
N GLY A 29 19.85 4.63 -22.24
CA GLY A 29 18.43 4.92 -22.04
C GLY A 29 17.85 4.03 -20.92
N THR A 30 16.55 3.81 -20.90
CA THR A 30 15.83 3.10 -19.83
C THR A 30 16.19 1.62 -19.65
N ASP A 31 17.06 1.06 -20.48
CA ASP A 31 17.46 -0.35 -20.43
C ASP A 31 18.93 -0.52 -20.01
N GLY A 32 19.12 -1.11 -18.83
CA GLY A 32 20.29 -1.94 -18.55
C GLY A 32 21.54 -1.23 -18.02
N MET A 33 21.49 -0.73 -16.78
CA MET A 33 22.72 -0.56 -15.99
C MET A 33 22.69 -1.40 -14.72
N GLU A 34 23.76 -2.16 -14.51
CA GLU A 34 24.11 -2.71 -13.20
C GLU A 34 24.53 -1.55 -12.29
N LEU A 35 23.63 -1.16 -11.39
CA LEU A 35 23.90 -0.21 -10.33
C LEU A 35 24.56 -0.96 -9.16
N GLY A 36 25.51 -0.31 -8.48
CA GLY A 36 26.04 -0.84 -7.22
C GLY A 36 25.00 -0.74 -6.10
N THR A 37 25.19 -1.52 -5.04
CA THR A 37 24.35 -1.65 -3.84
C THR A 37 23.76 -0.37 -3.24
N ALA A 38 24.42 0.78 -3.45
CA ALA A 38 24.05 2.07 -2.86
C ALA A 38 23.62 3.12 -3.91
N GLN A 39 23.27 2.71 -5.12
CA GLN A 39 22.84 3.61 -6.19
C GLN A 39 21.35 3.41 -6.47
N THR A 40 20.55 4.39 -6.10
CA THR A 40 19.12 4.44 -6.42
C THR A 40 18.86 5.21 -7.70
N MET A 41 18.02 4.61 -8.55
CA MET A 41 17.56 5.19 -9.81
C MET A 41 16.43 6.18 -9.54
N ALA A 42 16.71 7.47 -9.65
CA ALA A 42 15.69 8.50 -9.79
C ALA A 42 16.26 9.62 -10.66
N SER A 43 15.69 9.77 -11.87
CA SER A 43 16.01 10.81 -12.86
C SER A 43 17.38 10.72 -13.56
N THR A 44 17.38 10.84 -14.89
CA THR A 44 18.60 10.96 -15.71
C THR A 44 19.28 12.34 -15.58
N MET A 45 18.81 13.19 -14.66
CA MET A 45 19.38 14.51 -14.40
C MET A 45 20.05 14.53 -13.03
N PHE A 46 21.36 14.70 -13.04
CA PHE A 46 22.15 14.85 -11.82
C PHE A 46 22.36 16.32 -11.51
N PHE A 47 22.28 16.70 -10.24
CA PHE A 47 22.45 18.08 -9.79
C PHE A 47 23.55 18.17 -8.75
N ARG A 48 24.29 19.27 -8.76
CA ARG A 48 25.30 19.55 -7.74
C ARG A 48 24.67 20.34 -6.60
N VAL A 49 24.13 19.62 -5.61
CA VAL A 49 23.50 20.19 -4.43
C VAL A 49 24.42 20.00 -3.21
N PRO A 50 24.80 21.07 -2.47
CA PRO A 50 25.56 20.95 -1.24
C PRO A 50 24.83 20.12 -0.18
N ASN A 51 25.57 19.39 0.66
CA ASN A 51 25.00 18.63 1.76
C ASN A 51 24.18 19.52 2.70
N GLY A 52 23.00 19.04 3.09
CA GLY A 52 22.08 19.74 3.99
C GLY A 52 21.13 20.73 3.30
N ILE A 53 21.16 20.82 1.97
CA ILE A 53 20.18 21.59 1.20
C ILE A 53 19.08 20.65 0.72
N ILE A 54 17.83 21.01 1.01
CA ILE A 54 16.64 20.35 0.49
C ILE A 54 16.13 21.17 -0.70
N PRO A 55 16.16 20.63 -1.93
CA PRO A 55 15.56 21.30 -3.08
C PRO A 55 14.04 21.40 -2.91
N ALA A 56 13.49 22.56 -3.23
CA ALA A 56 12.05 22.83 -3.15
C ALA A 56 11.38 22.92 -4.52
N THR A 57 12.11 23.25 -5.60
CA THR A 57 11.52 23.37 -6.94
C THR A 57 12.48 22.86 -8.01
N LEU A 58 11.97 22.15 -9.00
CA LEU A 58 12.67 21.77 -10.22
C LEU A 58 12.13 22.57 -11.41
N GLU A 59 12.97 23.41 -12.00
CA GLU A 59 12.66 24.08 -13.27
C GLU A 59 13.24 23.30 -14.45
N ILE A 60 12.38 22.93 -15.41
CA ILE A 60 12.76 22.22 -16.63
C ILE A 60 12.53 23.14 -17.83
N LYS A 61 13.61 23.41 -18.57
CA LYS A 61 13.61 24.18 -19.81
C LYS A 61 13.76 23.25 -21.00
N THR A 62 12.77 23.23 -21.89
CA THR A 62 12.80 22.50 -23.15
C THR A 62 12.68 23.46 -24.33
N GLY A 63 12.90 22.97 -25.56
CA GLY A 63 12.67 23.77 -26.76
C GLY A 63 11.22 24.23 -26.95
N GLY A 64 10.26 23.65 -26.21
CA GLY A 64 8.84 23.97 -26.27
C GLY A 64 8.33 24.87 -25.13
N GLY A 65 9.14 25.16 -24.11
CA GLY A 65 8.71 25.96 -22.95
C GLY A 65 9.49 25.66 -21.67
N GLU A 66 9.12 26.38 -20.62
CA GLU A 66 9.63 26.25 -19.26
C GLU A 66 8.52 25.73 -18.35
N ALA A 67 8.83 24.71 -17.54
CA ALA A 67 7.93 24.16 -16.53
C ALA A 67 8.64 24.20 -15.16
N GLY A 68 7.90 24.54 -14.12
CA GLY A 68 8.35 24.45 -12.73
C GLY A 68 7.56 23.36 -12.02
N VAL A 69 8.26 22.51 -11.26
CA VAL A 69 7.67 21.47 -10.42
C VAL A 69 8.02 21.80 -8.98
N ASP A 70 7.01 22.04 -8.15
CA ASP A 70 7.20 22.11 -6.70
C ASP A 70 7.52 20.70 -6.20
N LEU A 71 8.67 20.54 -5.56
CA LEU A 71 9.16 19.26 -5.04
C LEU A 71 8.67 18.97 -3.62
N LEU A 72 8.10 19.96 -2.95
CA LEU A 72 7.51 19.83 -1.62
C LEU A 72 6.02 19.51 -1.70
N GLU A 73 5.36 19.86 -2.81
CA GLU A 73 3.97 19.55 -3.07
C GLU A 73 3.80 18.09 -3.52
N ARG A 74 2.95 17.34 -2.81
CA ARG A 74 2.52 16.00 -3.24
C ARG A 74 1.33 16.12 -4.20
N ASP A 75 1.60 16.39 -5.49
CA ASP A 75 0.56 16.32 -6.53
C ASP A 75 0.45 14.89 -7.07
N LEU A 76 -0.47 14.11 -6.49
CA LEU A 76 -0.84 12.78 -7.00
C LEU A 76 -2.02 12.83 -8.00
N GLU A 77 -2.62 14.01 -8.24
CA GLU A 77 -3.84 14.12 -9.03
C GLU A 77 -3.55 13.97 -10.53
N ASN A 78 -2.37 14.40 -10.96
CA ASN A 78 -2.00 14.40 -12.38
C ASN A 78 -0.92 13.37 -12.73
N VAL A 79 -0.61 12.45 -11.81
CA VAL A 79 0.44 11.45 -12.02
C VAL A 79 -0.07 10.40 -13.01
N PRO A 80 0.59 10.23 -14.17
CA PRO A 80 0.26 9.16 -15.11
C PRO A 80 0.31 7.78 -14.43
N PRO A 81 -0.51 6.81 -14.87
CA PRO A 81 -0.65 5.54 -14.16
C PRO A 81 0.66 4.74 -14.10
N ASP A 82 1.54 4.88 -15.09
CA ASP A 82 2.86 4.26 -15.09
C ASP A 82 3.82 4.89 -14.06
N ASP A 83 3.82 6.22 -13.94
CA ASP A 83 4.57 6.93 -12.90
C ASP A 83 4.00 6.65 -11.49
N TYR A 84 2.68 6.49 -11.37
CA TYR A 84 2.03 6.13 -10.10
C TYR A 84 2.53 4.77 -9.58
N LEU A 85 2.73 3.80 -10.47
CA LEU A 85 3.32 2.51 -10.11
C LEU A 85 4.78 2.62 -9.69
N ARG A 86 5.54 3.56 -10.25
CA ARG A 86 6.92 3.82 -9.81
C ARG A 86 6.95 4.43 -8.41
N VAL A 87 6.07 5.39 -8.14
CA VAL A 87 5.91 6.00 -6.82
C VAL A 87 5.54 4.94 -5.77
N TYR A 88 4.63 4.03 -6.09
CA TYR A 88 4.28 2.91 -5.20
C TYR A 88 5.50 2.09 -4.78
N HIS A 89 6.33 1.66 -5.75
CA HIS A 89 7.55 0.89 -5.43
C HIS A 89 8.62 1.74 -4.73
N LEU A 90 8.65 3.05 -4.96
CA LEU A 90 9.51 3.96 -4.21
C LEU A 90 9.12 4.01 -2.73
N TYR A 91 7.83 4.21 -2.42
CA TYR A 91 7.35 4.21 -1.04
C TYR A 91 7.64 2.90 -0.32
N PHE A 92 7.52 1.77 -1.01
CA PHE A 92 7.96 0.49 -0.48
C PHE A 92 9.45 0.47 -0.10
N ASN A 93 10.32 0.94 -0.99
CA ASN A 93 11.77 0.99 -0.73
C ASN A 93 12.13 1.96 0.40
N GLU A 94 11.36 3.04 0.56
CA GLU A 94 11.52 4.03 1.63
C GLU A 94 10.85 3.62 2.94
N GLN A 95 10.17 2.47 2.98
CA GLN A 95 9.38 1.99 4.12
C GLN A 95 8.24 2.97 4.50
N ALA A 96 7.79 3.77 3.53
CA ALA A 96 6.63 4.66 3.61
C ALA A 96 5.36 3.83 3.37
N TYR A 97 5.12 2.87 4.27
CA TYR A 97 4.10 1.83 4.08
C TYR A 97 2.67 2.35 4.14
N GLU A 98 2.41 3.35 4.97
CA GLU A 98 1.13 4.04 5.03
C GLU A 98 0.83 4.69 3.68
N GLU A 99 1.78 5.47 3.14
CA GLU A 99 1.61 6.08 1.83
C GLU A 99 1.44 5.05 0.71
N ALA A 100 2.22 3.96 0.71
CA ALA A 100 2.07 2.89 -0.27
C ALA A 100 0.70 2.21 -0.20
N TYR A 101 0.18 2.01 1.01
CA TYR A 101 -1.13 1.39 1.24
C TYR A 101 -2.28 2.33 0.82
N GLU A 102 -2.18 3.62 1.11
CA GLU A 102 -3.15 4.64 0.70
C GLU A 102 -3.26 4.83 -0.82
N MET A 103 -2.29 4.33 -1.58
CA MET A 103 -2.34 4.32 -3.05
C MET A 103 -3.35 3.30 -3.62
N PHE A 104 -3.83 2.35 -2.81
CA PHE A 104 -4.91 1.46 -3.22
C PHE A 104 -6.26 2.18 -3.25
N ASP A 105 -7.13 1.72 -4.14
CA ASP A 105 -8.55 2.05 -4.15
C ASP A 105 -9.19 1.43 -2.90
N PRO A 106 -9.79 2.22 -1.98
CA PRO A 106 -10.41 1.69 -0.78
C PRO A 106 -11.54 0.69 -1.05
N ALA A 107 -12.20 0.77 -2.21
CA ALA A 107 -13.22 -0.22 -2.57
C ALA A 107 -12.61 -1.59 -2.97
N SER A 108 -11.31 -1.64 -3.26
CA SER A 108 -10.61 -2.85 -3.68
C SER A 108 -9.91 -3.62 -2.54
N VAL A 109 -9.69 -3.00 -1.37
CA VAL A 109 -8.87 -3.61 -0.31
C VAL A 109 -9.55 -4.77 0.44
N GLN A 110 -10.83 -5.07 0.18
CA GLN A 110 -11.52 -6.29 0.66
C GLN A 110 -11.35 -6.59 2.17
N ASN A 111 -11.38 -5.55 3.01
CA ASN A 111 -11.15 -5.59 4.46
C ASN A 111 -9.72 -5.97 4.91
N ILE A 112 -8.80 -6.17 3.98
CA ILE A 112 -7.38 -6.23 4.33
C ILE A 112 -7.02 -4.91 5.00
N THR A 113 -6.36 -4.98 6.14
CA THR A 113 -5.84 -3.84 6.89
C THR A 113 -4.41 -3.55 6.47
N LEU A 114 -3.92 -2.34 6.80
CA LEU A 114 -2.50 -2.02 6.64
C LEU A 114 -1.61 -3.03 7.38
N GLY A 115 -2.03 -3.46 8.58
CA GLY A 115 -1.30 -4.44 9.39
C GLY A 115 -1.20 -5.81 8.71
N GLU A 116 -2.29 -6.33 8.17
CA GLU A 116 -2.30 -7.62 7.45
C GLU A 116 -1.50 -7.57 6.15
N TRP A 117 -1.65 -6.47 5.41
CA TRP A 117 -0.87 -6.21 4.21
C TRP A 117 0.63 -6.12 4.53
N LEU A 118 1.00 -5.49 5.65
CA LEU A 118 2.38 -5.46 6.13
C LEU A 118 2.87 -6.83 6.60
N ALA A 119 2.05 -7.60 7.31
CA ALA A 119 2.42 -8.95 7.75
C ALA A 119 2.74 -9.87 6.57
N PHE A 120 2.07 -9.67 5.43
CA PHE A 120 2.39 -10.36 4.19
C PHE A 120 3.70 -9.88 3.56
N TYR A 121 3.92 -8.57 3.48
CA TYR A 121 5.06 -8.01 2.72
C TYR A 121 6.34 -7.79 3.52
N GLU A 122 6.30 -7.49 4.81
CA GLU A 122 7.49 -7.24 5.63
C GLU A 122 8.48 -8.42 5.63
N PRO A 123 8.05 -9.69 5.76
CA PRO A 123 8.96 -10.84 5.70
C PRO A 123 9.63 -10.99 4.32
N LEU A 124 8.90 -10.64 3.26
CA LEU A 124 9.34 -10.80 1.89
C LEU A 124 10.24 -9.64 1.45
N TRP A 125 9.87 -8.42 1.83
CA TRP A 125 10.33 -7.17 1.20
C TRP A 125 10.93 -6.17 2.21
N GLY A 126 10.68 -6.26 3.52
CA GLY A 126 11.16 -5.31 4.55
C GLY A 126 12.68 -5.31 4.81
N LYS A 127 13.42 -6.25 4.21
CA LYS A 127 14.90 -6.32 4.24
C LYS A 127 15.55 -6.14 2.87
N ARG A 128 14.73 -5.89 1.85
CA ARG A 128 15.13 -5.97 0.44
C ARG A 128 14.70 -4.70 -0.28
N TYR A 129 15.40 -4.38 -1.35
CA TYR A 129 15.00 -3.32 -2.27
C TYR A 129 14.30 -3.96 -3.47
N VAL A 130 13.24 -3.33 -3.97
CA VAL A 130 12.54 -3.73 -5.19
C VAL A 130 12.83 -2.74 -6.31
N ASN A 131 13.26 -3.27 -7.46
CA ASN A 131 13.32 -2.51 -8.71
C ASN A 131 12.17 -2.92 -9.63
N LEU A 132 11.57 -1.94 -10.29
CA LEU A 132 10.60 -2.16 -11.35
C LEU A 132 11.32 -2.15 -12.70
N ASP A 133 11.85 -3.31 -13.11
CA ASP A 133 12.70 -3.44 -14.30
C ASP A 133 11.93 -3.18 -15.60
N ASN A 134 10.69 -3.65 -15.65
CA ASN A 134 9.83 -3.47 -16.81
C ASN A 134 8.40 -3.17 -16.36
N LEU A 135 7.80 -2.21 -17.05
CA LEU A 135 6.40 -1.85 -16.89
C LEU A 135 5.77 -1.76 -18.27
N THR A 136 5.08 -2.82 -18.67
CA THR A 136 4.46 -2.95 -19.98
C THR A 136 2.95 -2.70 -19.87
N PRO A 137 2.38 -1.68 -20.54
CA PRO A 137 0.93 -1.50 -20.58
C PRO A 137 0.28 -2.65 -21.35
N LEU A 138 -0.71 -3.29 -20.73
CA LEU A 138 -1.57 -4.29 -21.37
C LEU A 138 -2.85 -3.65 -21.91
N SER A 139 -3.40 -2.68 -21.19
CA SER A 139 -4.53 -1.85 -21.61
C SER A 139 -4.49 -0.51 -20.89
N GLU A 140 -4.87 0.56 -21.59
CA GLU A 140 -4.97 1.90 -21.04
C GLU A 140 -6.22 2.56 -21.61
N GLY A 141 -7.20 2.79 -20.73
CA GLY A 141 -8.44 3.50 -21.00
C GLY A 141 -8.48 4.81 -20.21
N SER A 142 -9.58 5.55 -20.36
CA SER A 142 -9.75 6.82 -19.63
C SER A 142 -9.93 6.64 -18.13
N ASP A 143 -10.47 5.51 -17.69
CA ASP A 143 -10.87 5.23 -16.31
C ASP A 143 -10.21 3.97 -15.73
N ARG A 144 -9.50 3.20 -16.56
CA ARG A 144 -8.86 1.93 -16.17
C ARG A 144 -7.54 1.75 -16.90
N ALA A 145 -6.54 1.24 -16.19
CA ALA A 145 -5.30 0.83 -16.78
C ALA A 145 -4.86 -0.52 -16.23
N THR A 146 -4.09 -1.28 -17.02
CA THR A 146 -3.56 -2.57 -16.61
C THR A 146 -2.15 -2.69 -17.14
N PHE A 147 -1.23 -3.02 -16.25
CA PHE A 147 0.18 -3.17 -16.55
C PHE A 147 0.66 -4.57 -16.19
N ARG A 148 1.55 -5.11 -17.01
CA ARG A 148 2.43 -6.19 -16.60
C ARG A 148 3.70 -5.55 -16.07
N MET A 149 3.99 -5.79 -14.81
CA MET A 149 5.24 -5.40 -14.18
C MET A 149 6.17 -6.60 -14.05
N THR A 150 7.46 -6.36 -14.20
CA THR A 150 8.53 -7.28 -13.80
C THR A 150 9.35 -6.61 -12.73
N ARG A 151 9.51 -7.30 -11.59
CA ARG A 151 10.23 -6.81 -10.42
C ARG A 151 11.46 -7.67 -10.17
N THR A 152 12.54 -7.02 -9.77
CA THR A 152 13.73 -7.68 -9.23
C THR A 152 13.93 -7.23 -7.79
N PHE A 153 14.25 -8.18 -6.92
CA PHE A 153 14.50 -7.96 -5.50
C PHE A 153 15.99 -8.07 -5.21
N TYR A 154 16.48 -7.20 -4.34
CA TYR A 154 17.87 -7.11 -3.95
C TYR A 154 17.99 -7.17 -2.43
N ASP A 155 19.02 -7.82 -1.89
CA ASP A 155 19.33 -7.71 -0.46
C ASP A 155 20.03 -6.38 -0.12
N ALA A 156 20.45 -6.23 1.14
CA ALA A 156 21.14 -5.04 1.61
C ALA A 156 22.55 -4.89 0.98
N GLU A 157 23.11 -5.98 0.46
CA GLU A 157 24.38 -6.04 -0.26
C GLU A 157 24.22 -5.80 -1.78
N GLY A 158 22.97 -5.69 -2.26
CA GLY A 158 22.66 -5.39 -3.65
C GLY A 158 22.73 -6.62 -4.56
N ASP A 159 22.80 -7.81 -3.98
CA ASP A 159 22.74 -9.06 -4.70
C ASP A 159 21.27 -9.40 -5.02
N ILE A 160 21.02 -9.94 -6.22
CA ILE A 160 19.68 -10.34 -6.63
C ILE A 160 19.23 -11.52 -5.76
N VAL A 161 18.10 -11.34 -5.09
CA VAL A 161 17.45 -12.39 -4.31
C VAL A 161 16.25 -12.90 -5.10
N ALA A 162 16.42 -14.09 -5.69
CA ALA A 162 15.29 -14.81 -6.27
C ALA A 162 14.42 -15.35 -5.13
N ASP A 163 13.16 -14.92 -5.09
CA ASP A 163 12.19 -15.45 -4.15
C ASP A 163 11.26 -16.44 -4.87
N PRO A 164 11.29 -17.74 -4.54
CA PRO A 164 10.42 -18.72 -5.19
C PRO A 164 8.94 -18.55 -4.82
N GLU A 165 8.62 -17.83 -3.74
CA GLU A 165 7.25 -17.61 -3.28
C GLU A 165 6.62 -16.36 -3.92
N VAL A 166 7.43 -15.47 -4.50
CA VAL A 166 6.96 -14.25 -5.15
C VAL A 166 7.15 -14.33 -6.65
N ASN A 167 6.06 -14.25 -7.41
CA ASN A 167 6.16 -14.11 -8.85
C ASN A 167 6.76 -12.74 -9.20
N PRO A 168 7.93 -12.67 -9.86
CA PRO A 168 8.54 -11.39 -10.25
C PRO A 168 7.69 -10.69 -11.32
N SER A 169 6.90 -11.44 -12.10
CA SER A 169 6.03 -10.87 -13.13
C SER A 169 4.56 -10.89 -12.67
N VAL A 170 4.04 -9.73 -12.29
CA VAL A 170 2.64 -9.59 -11.87
C VAL A 170 1.86 -8.65 -12.78
N THR A 171 0.55 -8.83 -12.78
CA THR A 171 -0.36 -7.90 -13.44
C THR A 171 -0.93 -6.98 -12.39
N GLN A 172 -0.84 -5.67 -12.61
CA GLN A 172 -1.40 -4.65 -11.75
C GLN A 172 -2.50 -3.92 -12.49
N GLU A 173 -3.67 -3.86 -11.86
CA GLU A 173 -4.82 -3.12 -12.36
C GLU A 173 -4.92 -1.78 -11.62
N MET A 174 -5.43 -0.78 -12.32
CA MET A 174 -5.61 0.57 -11.80
C MET A 174 -6.95 1.11 -12.27
N VAL A 175 -7.54 1.95 -11.44
CA VAL A 175 -8.80 2.65 -11.70
C VAL A 175 -8.61 4.13 -11.42
N GLU A 176 -9.26 4.97 -12.22
CA GLU A 176 -9.32 6.40 -11.99
C GLU A 176 -10.56 6.72 -11.14
N VAL A 177 -10.34 7.38 -10.00
CA VAL A 177 -11.37 7.77 -9.04
C VAL A 177 -11.16 9.26 -8.72
N ASP A 178 -12.16 10.08 -9.03
CA ASP A 178 -12.17 11.53 -8.76
C ASP A 178 -10.93 12.28 -9.30
N GLY A 179 -10.51 11.97 -10.52
CA GLY A 179 -9.34 12.56 -11.17
C GLY A 179 -8.03 11.84 -10.86
N LYS A 180 -8.02 10.85 -9.98
CA LYS A 180 -6.79 10.25 -9.44
C LYS A 180 -6.70 8.77 -9.75
N TRP A 181 -5.54 8.33 -10.22
CA TRP A 181 -5.28 6.90 -10.34
C TRP A 181 -5.14 6.26 -8.96
N LYS A 182 -5.69 5.06 -8.83
CA LYS A 182 -5.61 4.20 -7.65
C LYS A 182 -5.26 2.78 -8.07
N LEU A 183 -4.48 2.10 -7.25
CA LEU A 183 -4.15 0.69 -7.43
C LEU A 183 -5.36 -0.17 -7.07
N VAL A 184 -5.66 -1.18 -7.88
CA VAL A 184 -6.63 -2.20 -7.50
C VAL A 184 -5.91 -3.32 -6.77
N MET A 185 -6.32 -3.61 -5.54
CA MET A 185 -5.91 -4.83 -4.85
C MET A 185 -6.68 -6.00 -5.47
N ARG A 186 -5.99 -6.76 -6.33
CA ARG A 186 -6.58 -7.85 -7.10
C ARG A 186 -6.84 -9.07 -6.21
N ASP A 187 -7.84 -9.87 -6.57
CA ASP A 187 -8.27 -11.06 -5.80
C ASP A 187 -7.14 -12.09 -5.59
N ASP A 188 -6.18 -12.17 -6.52
CA ASP A 188 -5.01 -13.04 -6.38
C ASP A 188 -4.12 -12.58 -5.22
N LEU A 189 -3.85 -11.27 -5.13
CA LEU A 189 -3.11 -10.70 -4.00
C LEU A 189 -3.88 -10.85 -2.68
N VAL A 190 -5.18 -10.59 -2.66
CA VAL A 190 -6.00 -10.78 -1.45
C VAL A 190 -5.95 -12.23 -0.97
N SER A 191 -6.06 -13.18 -1.90
CA SER A 191 -5.98 -14.61 -1.58
C SER A 191 -4.61 -14.99 -1.00
N ASP A 192 -3.53 -14.44 -1.54
CA ASP A 192 -2.17 -14.68 -1.05
C ASP A 192 -1.96 -14.09 0.35
N ILE A 193 -2.46 -12.87 0.61
CA ILE A 193 -2.41 -12.25 1.94
C ILE A 193 -3.15 -13.12 2.95
N ILE A 194 -4.41 -13.44 2.70
CA ILE A 194 -5.26 -14.28 3.58
C ILE A 194 -4.62 -15.63 3.86
N ALA A 195 -3.95 -16.23 2.87
CA ALA A 195 -3.26 -17.51 3.07
C ALA A 195 -2.09 -17.43 4.07
N VAL A 196 -1.45 -16.27 4.21
CA VAL A 196 -0.32 -16.04 5.13
C VAL A 196 -0.80 -15.65 6.53
N ILE A 197 -1.77 -14.73 6.63
CA ILE A 197 -2.32 -14.31 7.93
C ILE A 197 -3.19 -15.40 8.56
N GLY A 198 -3.67 -16.36 7.75
CA GLY A 198 -4.68 -17.35 8.14
C GLY A 198 -6.09 -16.78 7.96
N PRO A 199 -7.12 -17.62 7.80
CA PRO A 199 -8.48 -17.11 7.87
C PRO A 199 -8.65 -16.44 9.23
N ASP A 200 -9.08 -15.19 9.24
CA ASP A 200 -9.81 -14.65 10.39
C ASP A 200 -10.82 -15.74 10.79
N GLU A 201 -10.72 -16.28 12.01
CA GLU A 201 -11.64 -17.31 12.46
C GLU A 201 -13.02 -16.66 12.59
N THR A 202 -13.70 -16.50 11.46
CA THR A 202 -15.13 -16.28 11.42
C THR A 202 -15.70 -17.44 12.24
N PRO A 203 -16.43 -17.19 13.34
CA PRO A 203 -16.86 -18.26 14.22
C PRO A 203 -17.69 -19.21 13.35
N THR A 204 -17.11 -20.39 13.13
CA THR A 204 -17.79 -21.47 12.43
C THR A 204 -19.08 -21.66 13.22
N PRO A 205 -20.29 -21.53 12.64
CA PRO A 205 -21.50 -21.78 13.40
C PRO A 205 -21.40 -23.22 13.87
N GLU A 206 -21.24 -23.40 15.19
CA GLU A 206 -20.96 -24.69 15.80
C GLU A 206 -21.80 -25.77 15.14
N THR A 207 -21.13 -26.64 14.40
CA THR A 207 -21.70 -27.91 13.99
C THR A 207 -21.94 -28.68 15.28
N LYS A 208 -23.14 -28.55 15.84
CA LYS A 208 -23.61 -29.38 16.95
C LYS A 208 -23.60 -30.83 16.50
N ALA A 209 -22.52 -31.54 16.82
CA ALA A 209 -22.51 -32.99 16.87
C ALA A 209 -23.10 -33.46 18.22
N PRO A 210 -23.75 -34.63 18.27
CA PRO A 210 -25.00 -34.81 19.00
C PRO A 210 -24.81 -35.24 20.46
N GLU A 211 -25.64 -34.68 21.34
CA GLU A 211 -25.85 -35.24 22.68
C GLU A 211 -26.66 -36.54 22.63
N ASN A 212 -26.28 -37.43 23.55
CA ASN A 212 -26.58 -38.85 23.62
C ASN A 212 -28.02 -39.17 24.06
N GLU A 213 -28.44 -40.38 23.70
CA GLU A 213 -29.75 -41.03 23.82
C GLU A 213 -30.57 -40.84 25.10
N SER A 214 -31.90 -40.63 24.93
CA SER A 214 -32.93 -41.36 25.69
C SER A 214 -34.33 -41.34 25.01
N LYS A 215 -34.65 -42.47 24.36
CA LYS A 215 -35.95 -43.20 24.25
C LYS A 215 -37.29 -42.43 24.09
N ASP A 216 -37.76 -42.36 22.83
CA ASP A 216 -39.04 -42.84 22.21
C ASP A 216 -40.41 -42.81 22.97
N PRO A 217 -41.57 -42.81 22.27
CA PRO A 217 -41.99 -42.11 21.03
C PRO A 217 -43.40 -41.46 21.10
N GLU A 218 -43.79 -40.81 20.00
CA GLU A 218 -45.14 -40.81 19.38
C GLU A 218 -45.92 -39.46 19.32
N ARG A 219 -46.12 -38.98 18.08
CA ARG A 219 -47.44 -38.63 17.45
C ARG A 219 -47.64 -37.19 16.91
N THR A 220 -47.63 -37.10 15.57
CA THR A 220 -48.43 -36.24 14.63
C THR A 220 -48.49 -34.69 14.74
N GLN A 221 -47.95 -34.06 13.68
CA GLN A 221 -48.43 -32.95 12.81
C GLN A 221 -49.42 -31.82 13.27
N PRO A 222 -49.33 -30.61 12.64
CA PRO A 222 -49.78 -29.27 13.11
C PRO A 222 -51.19 -28.88 12.55
N PRO A 223 -51.86 -27.70 12.80
CA PRO A 223 -51.40 -26.33 12.45
C PRO A 223 -51.98 -25.10 13.26
N SER A 224 -51.48 -23.90 12.91
CA SER A 224 -52.10 -22.54 12.90
C SER A 224 -53.01 -22.02 14.03
N THR A 225 -52.67 -20.87 14.64
CA THR A 225 -53.29 -19.53 14.38
C THR A 225 -52.69 -18.40 15.29
N VAL A 226 -52.42 -17.26 14.63
CA VAL A 226 -52.02 -15.85 14.99
C VAL A 226 -52.88 -15.17 16.10
N PRO A 227 -52.69 -13.88 16.54
CA PRO A 227 -51.61 -12.84 16.39
C PRO A 227 -51.29 -12.04 17.69
N GLU A 228 -50.29 -11.13 17.65
CA GLU A 228 -50.32 -9.70 18.10
C GLU A 228 -48.99 -9.13 18.63
N THR A 229 -48.60 -8.00 18.02
CA THR A 229 -48.07 -6.77 18.63
C THR A 229 -46.70 -6.83 19.32
N THR A 230 -45.69 -6.17 18.73
CA THR A 230 -45.09 -4.89 19.23
C THR A 230 -43.82 -4.54 18.42
N GLN A 231 -43.82 -3.31 17.85
CA GLN A 231 -42.71 -2.36 17.54
C GLN A 231 -41.37 -2.88 16.97
N GLN A 232 -40.99 -2.51 15.75
CA GLN A 232 -40.21 -1.29 15.38
C GLN A 232 -38.77 -1.26 15.96
N THR A 233 -37.79 -1.57 15.11
CA THR A 233 -36.46 -0.94 14.91
C THR A 233 -35.76 -1.79 13.83
N GLU A 234 -35.64 -1.34 12.57
CA GLU A 234 -34.42 -0.66 12.09
C GLU A 234 -33.16 -1.13 12.83
N ASP A 235 -32.42 -2.07 12.24
CA ASP A 235 -30.97 -2.08 12.40
C ASP A 235 -30.33 -2.46 11.07
N THR A 236 -30.34 -1.47 10.18
CA THR A 236 -29.30 -1.29 9.18
C THR A 236 -28.10 -0.73 9.93
N ARG A 237 -27.18 -1.58 10.41
CA ARG A 237 -25.77 -1.19 10.63
C ARG A 237 -25.06 -1.45 9.30
N SER A 238 -24.61 -0.48 8.51
CA SER A 238 -23.71 0.62 8.88
C SER A 238 -22.70 0.14 9.91
N ALA A 239 -21.66 -0.55 9.42
CA ALA A 239 -20.41 -0.68 10.14
C ALA A 239 -19.83 0.73 10.29
N ALA A 240 -20.13 1.36 11.42
CA ALA A 240 -19.36 2.47 11.94
C ALA A 240 -17.96 1.94 12.31
N PRO A 241 -16.91 2.78 12.35
CA PRO A 241 -15.64 2.39 12.94
C PRO A 241 -15.91 1.87 14.35
N GLU A 242 -15.49 0.64 14.64
CA GLU A 242 -15.64 0.07 15.98
C GLU A 242 -14.80 0.91 16.96
N ASP A 243 -15.41 1.24 18.09
CA ASP A 243 -14.80 2.01 19.18
C ASP A 243 -14.07 1.01 20.07
N TYR A 244 -12.81 0.70 19.71
CA TYR A 244 -11.99 -0.26 20.45
C TYR A 244 -11.57 0.32 21.80
N ASP A 245 -11.67 -0.45 22.86
CA ASP A 245 -11.06 -0.13 24.15
C ASP A 245 -10.24 -1.31 24.71
N CYS A 246 -9.55 -1.10 25.82
CA CYS A 246 -8.70 -2.16 26.41
C CYS A 246 -9.49 -3.36 26.97
N GLU A 247 -10.81 -3.27 27.13
CA GLU A 247 -11.65 -4.41 27.54
C GLU A 247 -11.98 -5.34 26.36
N ASP A 248 -11.73 -4.90 25.12
CA ASP A 248 -11.94 -5.69 23.89
C ASP A 248 -10.82 -6.71 23.59
N PHE A 249 -9.68 -6.63 24.28
CA PHE A 249 -8.50 -7.44 24.01
C PHE A 249 -8.14 -8.40 25.15
N GLU A 250 -7.67 -9.60 24.80
CA GLU A 250 -7.27 -10.59 25.81
C GLU A 250 -5.81 -10.41 26.26
N THR A 251 -4.92 -9.89 25.40
CA THR A 251 -3.49 -9.67 25.71
C THR A 251 -2.97 -8.31 25.25
N GLN A 252 -1.84 -7.89 25.82
CA GLN A 252 -1.18 -6.64 25.47
C GLN A 252 -0.74 -6.62 23.99
N GLU A 253 -0.24 -7.74 23.47
CA GLU A 253 0.21 -7.85 22.08
C GLU A 253 -0.93 -7.69 21.08
N GLU A 254 -2.12 -8.17 21.41
CA GLU A 254 -3.31 -8.00 20.59
C GLU A 254 -3.71 -6.52 20.52
N ALA A 255 -3.82 -5.86 21.67
CA ALA A 255 -4.11 -4.42 21.74
C ALA A 255 -3.04 -3.58 21.02
N GLN A 256 -1.78 -4.02 21.03
CA GLN A 256 -0.66 -3.32 20.39
C GLN A 256 -0.83 -3.21 18.87
N LEU A 257 -1.54 -4.15 18.24
CA LEU A 257 -1.81 -4.13 16.80
C LEU A 257 -2.78 -3.01 16.41
N TYR A 258 -3.60 -2.54 17.36
CA TYR A 258 -4.63 -1.52 17.15
C TYR A 258 -4.18 -0.12 17.59
N LEU A 259 -2.95 0.03 18.11
CA LEU A 259 -2.40 1.32 18.49
C LEU A 259 -2.06 2.16 17.27
N ALA A 260 -2.96 3.08 16.92
CA ALA A 260 -2.75 4.04 15.84
C ALA A 260 -2.10 5.36 16.32
N PRO A 261 -1.36 6.09 15.46
CA PRO A 261 -0.84 7.40 15.78
C PRO A 261 -1.93 8.38 16.23
N GLY A 262 -1.68 9.09 17.33
CA GLY A 262 -2.67 9.97 17.93
C GLY A 262 -3.67 9.26 18.85
N ASP A 263 -3.52 7.94 19.03
CA ASP A 263 -4.28 7.10 19.95
C ASP A 263 -5.79 7.37 19.92
N PRO A 264 -6.45 7.20 18.76
CA PRO A 264 -7.85 7.56 18.57
C PRO A 264 -8.82 6.72 19.40
N TYR A 265 -8.35 5.59 19.92
CA TYR A 265 -9.08 4.60 20.72
C TYR A 265 -8.63 4.60 22.19
N GLU A 266 -7.80 5.58 22.60
CA GLU A 266 -7.28 5.73 23.97
C GLU A 266 -6.61 4.45 24.53
N LEU A 267 -6.00 3.62 23.65
CA LEU A 267 -5.33 2.37 24.01
C LEU A 267 -3.98 2.64 24.68
N ASP A 268 -3.36 3.80 24.47
CA ASP A 268 -2.10 4.24 25.09
C ASP A 268 -2.26 5.55 25.88
N GLU A 269 -3.00 5.48 26.98
CA GLU A 269 -3.34 6.63 27.84
C GLU A 269 -2.12 7.47 28.30
N ASP A 270 -0.93 6.87 28.41
CA ASP A 270 0.30 7.57 28.84
C ASP A 270 1.22 8.01 27.69
N GLY A 271 0.88 7.67 26.44
CA GLY A 271 1.60 8.06 25.23
C GLY A 271 3.02 7.50 25.14
N ASN A 272 3.30 6.36 25.77
CA ASN A 272 4.63 5.75 25.79
C ASN A 272 4.88 4.74 24.65
N GLY A 273 3.92 4.57 23.75
CA GLY A 273 3.95 3.67 22.61
C GLY A 273 3.53 2.23 22.93
N GLN A 274 2.97 1.96 24.12
CA GLN A 274 2.50 0.63 24.52
C GLN A 274 1.00 0.66 24.83
N ALA A 275 0.23 -0.07 24.04
CA ALA A 275 -1.21 -0.22 24.24
C ALA A 275 -1.52 -1.06 25.49
N CYS A 276 -2.59 -0.71 26.20
CA CYS A 276 -3.27 -1.51 27.22
C CYS A 276 -2.33 -2.28 28.16
N LYS A 277 -1.39 -1.56 28.78
CA LYS A 277 -0.30 -2.06 29.64
C LYS A 277 -0.75 -2.94 30.83
N THR A 278 -2.04 -2.93 31.13
CA THR A 278 -2.68 -3.70 32.20
C THR A 278 -3.08 -5.11 31.77
N LEU A 279 -3.12 -5.37 30.45
CA LEU A 279 -3.38 -6.69 29.90
C LEU A 279 -2.17 -7.62 30.12
N PRO A 280 -2.43 -8.94 30.24
CA PRO A 280 -1.39 -9.94 30.45
C PRO A 280 -0.41 -10.06 29.29
#